data_AF-A0A7R9VS16-F1
#
_entry.id   AF-A0A7R9VS16-F1
#
_cell.length_a   1.000
_cell.length_b   1.000
_cell.length_c   1.000
_cell.angle_alpha   90.00
_cell.angle_beta   90.00
_cell.angle_gamma   90.00
#
_symmetry.space_group_name_H-M   'P 1'
#
loop_
_entity.id
_entity.type
_entity.pdbx_description
1 polymer ?
#
loop_
_entity_poly.entity_id
_entity_poly.type
_entity_poly.pdbx_seq_one_letter_code
_entity_poly.pdbx_strand_id
1 'polypeptide(L)'
;FLNSEGGLALDRGGSPALSAHHRISRAEGRGGAGDGGRRRWMSSTRTTAAAAPPIFGKAIPDRNFADKTLGQTISSGASGLADATTDRDREDCPICKKYSIGPCGDLFKQWLKCADDNPGKDARTGEDLHLSKCESFALPLARCLEDHDDYYSSEPVLSEEGTVDSNGRELRRAWSGLVDDLEHPKENRRTLSFPDDIKPEMQVRLRTMEGMAAFAPANEKGEELILAYIKDQDGELLGAGSSEDVRTTGGVMRFGVRDESREVTACALYGGEDGSPIYAKTQTLPRRGKEEGKK
;
A
#
# COMPACT_ATOMS: atom_id res chain seq x y z
N PHE A 1 38.21 -59.15 3.42
CA PHE A 1 38.76 -58.59 2.18
C PHE A 1 38.44 -57.09 2.20
N LEU A 2 39.09 -56.24 3.00
CA LEU A 2 40.49 -55.78 3.04
C LEU A 2 40.96 -55.04 1.76
N ASN A 3 41.56 -53.86 2.03
CA ASN A 3 42.36 -52.93 1.21
C ASN A 3 41.58 -51.79 0.52
N SER A 4 42.06 -50.54 0.48
CA SER A 4 43.27 -49.83 0.96
C SER A 4 42.95 -48.31 0.89
N GLU A 5 43.20 -47.51 1.91
CA GLU A 5 44.44 -46.75 2.21
C GLU A 5 44.84 -45.65 1.21
N GLY A 6 45.10 -44.44 1.75
CA GLY A 6 46.17 -43.56 1.28
C GLY A 6 45.82 -42.08 1.11
N GLY A 7 46.41 -41.21 1.93
CA GLY A 7 46.59 -39.79 1.57
C GLY A 7 46.68 -38.76 2.70
N LEU A 8 47.71 -38.85 3.56
CA LEU A 8 48.14 -37.76 4.46
C LEU A 8 49.02 -36.75 3.70
N ALA A 9 48.86 -35.46 3.95
CA ALA A 9 49.92 -34.46 3.80
C ALA A 9 49.75 -33.33 4.84
N LEU A 10 50.78 -33.21 5.68
CA LEU A 10 51.06 -32.13 6.63
C LEU A 10 51.99 -31.11 5.96
N ASP A 11 51.80 -29.81 6.21
CA ASP A 11 52.86 -28.82 6.51
C ASP A 11 52.18 -27.50 6.93
N ARG A 12 52.24 -26.98 8.16
CA ARG A 12 53.32 -26.36 8.97
C ARG A 12 53.92 -25.05 8.43
N GLY A 13 53.91 -24.04 9.32
CA GLY A 13 54.62 -22.76 9.22
C GLY A 13 53.64 -21.58 9.18
N GLY A 14 53.60 -20.60 10.08
CA GLY A 14 54.53 -20.18 11.13
C GLY A 14 54.39 -18.65 11.26
N SER A 15 53.99 -18.16 12.44
CA SER A 15 53.90 -16.72 12.78
C SER A 15 55.28 -16.03 12.77
N PRO A 16 55.35 -14.69 12.67
CA PRO A 16 55.35 -13.82 13.86
C PRO A 16 54.55 -12.52 13.67
N ALA A 17 53.77 -12.05 14.66
CA ALA A 17 54.18 -11.19 15.77
C ALA A 17 54.95 -9.92 15.36
N LEU A 18 54.25 -8.77 15.34
CA LEU A 18 54.85 -7.45 15.56
C LEU A 18 54.02 -6.67 16.58
N SER A 19 54.65 -6.48 17.74
CA SER A 19 54.30 -5.51 18.78
C SER A 19 54.46 -4.08 18.24
N ALA A 20 53.53 -3.20 18.60
CA ALA A 20 53.83 -1.78 18.79
C ALA A 20 53.13 -1.29 20.05
N HIS A 21 53.96 -0.99 21.05
CA HIS A 21 53.59 -0.33 22.29
C HIS A 21 53.17 1.12 22.02
N HIS A 22 52.05 1.56 22.60
CA HIS A 22 51.94 2.94 23.04
C HIS A 22 51.45 2.97 24.49
N ARG A 23 52.40 3.26 25.39
CA ARG A 23 52.14 3.74 26.75
C ARG A 23 51.51 5.13 26.64
N ILE A 24 50.37 5.35 27.27
CA ILE A 24 49.97 6.68 27.74
C ILE A 24 49.74 6.58 29.24
N SER A 25 50.48 7.42 29.95
CA SER A 25 50.59 7.48 31.39
C SER A 25 49.29 7.91 32.07
N ARG A 26 49.03 7.30 33.22
CA ARG A 26 48.18 7.80 34.30
C ARG A 26 48.60 9.21 34.70
N ALA A 27 47.64 10.12 34.80
CA ALA A 27 47.71 11.27 35.69
C ALA A 27 46.54 11.15 36.68
N GLU A 28 46.87 10.90 37.94
CA GLU A 28 45.97 11.05 39.08
C GLU A 28 45.76 12.55 39.32
N GLY A 29 44.50 12.98 39.29
CA GLY A 29 44.08 14.32 39.69
C GLY A 29 42.89 14.21 40.63
N ARG A 30 43.17 14.18 41.93
CA ARG A 30 42.18 14.42 42.99
C ARG A 30 41.89 15.92 43.05
N GLY A 31 40.61 16.27 43.17
CA GLY A 31 40.19 17.56 43.73
C GLY A 31 39.04 18.21 42.97
N GLY A 32 37.90 18.35 43.64
CA GLY A 32 36.82 19.20 43.16
C GLY A 32 35.43 18.73 43.57
N ALA A 33 35.10 18.89 44.85
CA ALA A 33 33.71 18.95 45.29
C ALA A 33 33.06 20.16 44.62
N GLY A 34 32.23 19.90 43.61
CA GLY A 34 31.45 20.88 42.87
C GLY A 34 29.99 20.46 42.91
N ASP A 35 29.26 21.12 43.80
CA ASP A 35 27.80 21.18 43.84
C ASP A 35 27.26 21.60 42.46
N GLY A 36 26.63 20.65 41.78
CA GLY A 36 26.18 20.79 40.40
C GLY A 36 24.78 20.21 40.27
N GLY A 37 23.80 21.09 40.28
CA GLY A 37 22.38 20.78 40.32
C GLY A 37 21.95 19.62 39.43
N ARG A 38 21.13 18.74 40.01
CA ARG A 38 20.33 17.75 39.31
C ARG A 38 19.43 18.44 38.29
N ARG A 39 19.95 18.69 37.08
CA ARG A 39 19.12 18.86 35.91
C ARG A 39 18.54 17.50 35.57
N ARG A 40 17.34 17.28 36.11
CA ARG A 40 16.35 16.33 35.60
C ARG A 40 16.21 16.62 34.11
N TRP A 41 16.88 15.84 33.27
CA TRP A 41 16.56 15.76 31.86
C TRP A 41 15.14 15.21 31.79
N MET A 42 14.18 16.10 31.61
CA MET A 42 12.88 15.71 31.10
C MET A 42 13.13 15.27 29.66
N SER A 43 13.28 13.96 29.48
CA SER A 43 13.02 13.29 28.22
C SER A 43 11.57 13.57 27.84
N SER A 44 11.37 14.67 27.13
CA SER A 44 10.10 15.03 26.50
C SER A 44 10.40 15.84 25.24
N THR A 45 11.31 15.33 24.42
CA THR A 45 11.07 15.41 22.99
C THR A 45 10.02 14.35 22.70
N ARG A 46 8.74 14.73 22.87
CA ARG A 46 7.71 14.15 22.01
C ARG A 46 8.15 14.54 20.61
N THR A 47 8.91 13.66 19.96
CA THR A 47 8.93 13.58 18.51
C THR A 47 7.45 13.48 18.16
N THR A 48 6.87 14.58 17.68
CA THR A 48 5.57 14.56 17.06
C THR A 48 5.68 13.49 15.99
N ALA A 49 5.15 12.30 16.27
CA ALA A 49 5.03 11.24 15.30
C ALA A 49 4.38 11.89 14.08
N ALA A 50 5.17 12.09 13.03
CA ALA A 50 4.67 12.68 11.80
C ALA A 50 3.50 11.79 11.38
N ALA A 51 2.29 12.34 11.39
CA ALA A 51 1.10 11.58 11.05
C ALA A 51 1.34 10.96 9.67
N ALA A 52 1.21 9.64 9.57
CA ALA A 52 1.41 8.94 8.32
C ALA A 52 0.50 9.56 7.24
N PRO A 53 1.01 9.81 6.02
CA PRO A 53 0.15 10.27 4.94
C PRO A 53 -0.93 9.23 4.60
N PRO A 54 -2.07 9.59 3.96
CA PRO A 54 -3.06 8.61 3.50
C PRO A 54 -2.47 7.64 2.45
N ILE A 55 -3.07 6.47 2.23
CA ILE A 55 -2.57 5.45 1.27
C ILE A 55 -2.41 6.03 -0.14
N PHE A 56 -1.30 5.67 -0.79
CA PHE A 56 -1.19 5.73 -2.24
C PHE A 56 -0.86 4.33 -2.79
N GLY A 57 -1.64 3.85 -3.78
CA GLY A 57 -1.58 2.48 -4.30
C GLY A 57 -2.93 1.76 -4.47
N LYS A 58 -4.06 2.46 -4.21
CA LYS A 58 -5.45 1.97 -4.24
C LYS A 58 -5.72 0.79 -3.29
N ALA A 59 -6.05 1.13 -2.05
CA ALA A 59 -7.10 0.40 -1.33
C ALA A 59 -8.39 0.56 -2.14
N ILE A 60 -8.84 -0.51 -2.80
CA ILE A 60 -10.19 -0.59 -3.33
C ILE A 60 -11.06 -1.09 -2.18
N PRO A 61 -12.24 -0.49 -1.93
CA PRO A 61 -13.22 -1.10 -1.04
C PRO A 61 -13.53 -2.51 -1.51
N ASP A 62 -13.37 -3.45 -0.59
CA ASP A 62 -13.59 -4.88 -0.73
C ASP A 62 -14.87 -5.18 -1.55
N ARG A 63 -14.72 -5.92 -2.64
CA ARG A 63 -15.85 -6.44 -3.41
C ARG A 63 -15.66 -7.94 -3.63
N ASN A 64 -16.23 -8.68 -2.68
CA ASN A 64 -16.68 -10.07 -2.78
C ASN A 64 -15.63 -11.18 -2.64
N PHE A 65 -15.25 -11.49 -1.39
CA PHE A 65 -14.89 -12.86 -0.99
C PHE A 65 -16.05 -13.65 -0.36
N ALA A 66 -17.24 -13.07 -0.28
CA ALA A 66 -18.45 -13.74 0.16
C ALA A 66 -19.61 -13.45 -0.80
N ASP A 67 -19.72 -14.21 -1.90
CA ASP A 67 -21.02 -14.81 -2.22
C ASP A 67 -20.90 -15.89 -3.31
N LYS A 68 -21.14 -17.13 -2.89
CA LYS A 68 -21.59 -18.23 -3.75
C LYS A 68 -23.02 -18.59 -3.33
N THR A 69 -23.92 -17.59 -3.30
CA THR A 69 -25.36 -17.81 -3.06
C THR A 69 -26.17 -16.65 -3.62
N LEU A 70 -26.14 -16.49 -4.93
CA LEU A 70 -27.05 -15.60 -5.65
C LEU A 70 -28.47 -16.17 -5.62
N GLY A 71 -29.22 -15.74 -4.63
CA GLY A 71 -30.65 -15.91 -4.52
C GLY A 71 -31.20 -14.98 -3.45
N GLN A 72 -32.11 -14.08 -3.85
CA GLN A 72 -32.99 -13.23 -3.03
C GLN A 72 -32.56 -11.79 -2.67
N THR A 73 -33.32 -10.87 -3.30
CA THR A 73 -33.86 -9.61 -2.75
C THR A 73 -32.90 -8.46 -2.45
N ILE A 74 -32.73 -7.58 -3.43
CA ILE A 74 -32.44 -6.16 -3.18
C ILE A 74 -33.79 -5.49 -2.93
N SER A 75 -34.12 -5.25 -1.65
CA SER A 75 -35.25 -4.43 -1.25
C SER A 75 -34.79 -3.46 -0.16
N SER A 76 -34.98 -2.18 -0.46
CA SER A 76 -35.24 -1.08 0.49
C SER A 76 -34.13 -0.69 1.46
N GLY A 77 -33.38 0.36 1.10
CA GLY A 77 -32.44 1.03 1.99
C GLY A 77 -31.95 2.40 1.50
N ALA A 78 -32.75 3.14 0.71
CA ALA A 78 -32.50 4.53 0.37
C ALA A 78 -33.72 5.35 0.80
N SER A 79 -33.76 5.71 2.08
CA SER A 79 -34.70 6.71 2.60
C SER A 79 -33.92 7.71 3.42
N GLY A 80 -33.95 8.95 2.95
CA GLY A 80 -33.40 10.12 3.63
C GLY A 80 -32.12 10.62 2.99
N LEU A 81 -32.26 11.39 1.90
CA LEU A 81 -31.45 12.55 1.51
C LEU A 81 -32.00 13.04 0.16
N ALA A 82 -33.15 13.70 0.20
CA ALA A 82 -33.64 14.53 -0.90
C ALA A 82 -33.61 15.98 -0.40
N ASP A 83 -32.39 16.49 -0.22
CA ASP A 83 -32.13 17.93 -0.19
C ASP A 83 -31.26 18.21 -1.41
N ALA A 84 -31.57 19.28 -2.14
CA ALA A 84 -31.10 19.51 -3.50
C ALA A 84 -29.57 19.43 -3.61
N THR A 85 -29.06 18.29 -4.10
CA THR A 85 -27.63 18.09 -4.33
C THR A 85 -27.21 19.00 -5.47
N THR A 86 -26.47 20.05 -5.12
CA THR A 86 -25.82 20.93 -6.08
C THR A 86 -24.80 20.13 -6.90
N ASP A 87 -24.41 20.59 -8.09
CA ASP A 87 -23.41 19.90 -8.95
C ASP A 87 -22.11 19.51 -8.21
N ARG A 88 -21.80 20.12 -7.07
CA ARG A 88 -20.67 19.77 -6.20
C ARG A 88 -20.78 18.39 -5.55
N ASP A 89 -21.96 17.98 -5.08
CA ASP A 89 -22.14 16.67 -4.42
C ASP A 89 -22.02 15.52 -5.42
N ARG A 90 -22.26 15.80 -6.72
CA ARG A 90 -22.06 14.87 -7.83
C ARG A 90 -20.57 14.64 -8.15
N GLU A 91 -19.72 15.64 -7.93
CA GLU A 91 -18.26 15.51 -8.09
C GLU A 91 -17.64 14.64 -6.99
N ASP A 92 -18.26 14.60 -5.81
CA ASP A 92 -17.81 13.81 -4.65
C ASP A 92 -18.30 12.35 -4.66
N CYS A 93 -19.18 11.96 -5.60
CA CYS A 93 -19.65 10.59 -5.74
C CYS A 93 -18.68 9.75 -6.61
N PRO A 94 -17.88 8.81 -6.03
CA PRO A 94 -16.85 8.09 -6.79
C PRO A 94 -17.44 7.16 -7.87
N ILE A 95 -18.64 6.63 -7.62
CA ILE A 95 -19.39 5.82 -8.58
C ILE A 95 -19.86 6.69 -9.75
N CYS A 96 -20.42 7.87 -9.46
CA CYS A 96 -20.89 8.81 -10.46
C CYS A 96 -19.73 9.30 -11.33
N LYS A 97 -18.56 9.54 -10.73
CA LYS A 97 -17.33 9.88 -11.45
C LYS A 97 -16.87 8.77 -12.39
N LYS A 98 -16.92 7.50 -11.96
CA LYS A 98 -16.54 6.36 -12.79
C LYS A 98 -17.43 6.24 -14.05
N TYR A 99 -18.74 6.29 -13.87
CA TYR A 99 -19.68 6.07 -14.99
C TYR A 99 -19.94 7.30 -15.85
N SER A 100 -19.61 8.50 -15.36
CA SER A 100 -19.72 9.74 -16.15
C SER A 100 -18.58 9.94 -17.17
N ILE A 101 -17.57 9.06 -17.18
CA ILE A 101 -16.44 9.09 -18.10
C ILE A 101 -16.52 7.87 -19.02
N GLY A 102 -16.03 8.02 -20.26
CA GLY A 102 -15.91 6.92 -21.23
C GLY A 102 -17.04 6.84 -22.25
N PRO A 103 -17.15 5.71 -22.98
CA PRO A 103 -18.06 5.58 -24.12
C PRO A 103 -19.54 5.73 -23.75
N CYS A 104 -19.93 5.43 -22.52
CA CYS A 104 -21.29 5.57 -22.01
C CYS A 104 -21.50 6.81 -21.12
N GLY A 105 -20.48 7.66 -20.98
CA GLY A 105 -20.47 8.79 -20.04
C GLY A 105 -21.62 9.79 -20.26
N ASP A 106 -21.91 10.12 -21.52
CA ASP A 106 -22.98 11.06 -21.84
C ASP A 106 -24.38 10.47 -21.62
N LEU A 107 -24.56 9.17 -21.89
CA LEU A 107 -25.81 8.46 -21.55
C LEU A 107 -26.01 8.41 -20.04
N PHE A 108 -24.96 8.15 -19.27
CA PHE A 108 -24.99 8.16 -17.82
C PHE A 108 -25.38 9.54 -17.27
N LYS A 109 -24.77 10.62 -17.78
CA LYS A 109 -25.12 12.01 -17.38
C LYS A 109 -26.58 12.36 -17.72
N GLN A 110 -27.09 11.91 -18.86
CA GLN A 110 -28.50 12.12 -19.24
C GLN A 110 -29.46 11.36 -18.32
N TRP A 111 -29.16 10.10 -18.02
CA TRP A 111 -29.93 9.30 -17.07
C TRP A 111 -29.91 9.93 -15.66
N LEU A 112 -28.73 10.32 -15.17
CA LEU A 112 -28.55 10.93 -13.85
C LEU A 112 -29.31 12.27 -13.75
N LYS A 113 -29.24 13.10 -14.80
CA LYS A 113 -30.03 14.33 -14.87
C LYS A 113 -31.53 14.05 -14.80
N CYS A 114 -32.03 13.07 -15.56
CA CYS A 114 -33.44 12.70 -15.51
C CYS A 114 -33.85 12.20 -14.12
N ALA A 115 -33.02 11.40 -13.46
CA ALA A 115 -33.29 10.90 -12.11
C ALA A 115 -33.42 12.05 -11.10
N ASP A 116 -32.53 13.04 -11.20
CA ASP A 116 -32.55 14.22 -10.33
C ASP A 116 -33.74 15.15 -10.63
N ASP A 117 -34.20 15.22 -11.88
CA ASP A 117 -35.42 15.94 -12.27
C ASP A 117 -36.71 15.23 -11.82
N ASN A 118 -36.63 13.95 -11.42
CA ASN A 118 -37.78 13.12 -11.01
C ASN A 118 -37.56 12.45 -9.64
N PRO A 119 -37.34 13.22 -8.56
CA PRO A 119 -37.12 12.68 -7.23
C PRO A 119 -38.44 12.14 -6.63
N GLY A 120 -38.31 11.28 -5.62
CA GLY A 120 -39.46 10.76 -4.86
C GLY A 120 -40.15 9.56 -5.50
N LYS A 121 -41.41 9.32 -5.10
CA LYS A 121 -42.19 8.11 -5.43
C LYS A 121 -43.50 8.44 -6.12
N ASP A 122 -43.95 7.57 -7.02
CA ASP A 122 -45.27 7.65 -7.63
C ASP A 122 -46.35 7.45 -6.57
N ALA A 123 -47.33 8.34 -6.54
CA ALA A 123 -48.37 8.34 -5.52
C ALA A 123 -49.34 7.13 -5.62
N ARG A 124 -49.38 6.44 -6.76
CA ARG A 124 -50.27 5.31 -7.01
C ARG A 124 -49.56 3.98 -6.82
N THR A 125 -48.34 3.83 -7.32
CA THR A 125 -47.59 2.57 -7.25
C THR A 125 -46.63 2.51 -6.05
N GLY A 126 -46.19 3.66 -5.53
CA GLY A 126 -45.16 3.75 -4.48
C GLY A 126 -43.73 3.48 -4.98
N GLU A 127 -43.56 3.27 -6.28
CA GLU A 127 -42.25 3.07 -6.93
C GLU A 127 -41.54 4.40 -7.14
N ASP A 128 -40.21 4.36 -7.27
CA ASP A 128 -39.45 5.59 -7.45
C ASP A 128 -39.73 6.21 -8.83
N LEU A 129 -39.98 7.51 -8.86
CA LEU A 129 -40.42 8.23 -10.06
C LEU A 129 -39.44 8.09 -11.23
N HIS A 130 -38.14 8.11 -10.97
CA HIS A 130 -37.11 7.96 -11.98
C HIS A 130 -37.16 6.61 -12.72
N LEU A 131 -37.69 5.54 -12.12
CA LEU A 131 -37.79 4.23 -12.78
C LEU A 131 -38.75 4.29 -13.98
N SER A 132 -39.89 4.97 -13.81
CA SER A 132 -40.88 5.13 -14.88
C SER A 132 -40.57 6.30 -15.82
N LYS A 133 -39.98 7.38 -15.29
CA LYS A 133 -39.75 8.62 -16.05
C LYS A 133 -38.45 8.63 -16.84
N CYS A 134 -37.46 7.84 -16.44
CA CYS A 134 -36.13 7.82 -17.04
C CYS A 134 -35.79 6.50 -17.75
N GLU A 135 -36.79 5.65 -17.98
CA GLU A 135 -36.66 4.35 -18.67
C GLU A 135 -36.00 4.51 -20.05
N SER A 136 -36.33 5.59 -20.77
CA SER A 136 -35.77 5.92 -22.08
C SER A 136 -34.26 6.11 -22.08
N PHE A 137 -33.65 6.43 -20.93
CA PHE A 137 -32.19 6.51 -20.76
C PHE A 137 -31.61 5.27 -20.11
N ALA A 138 -32.37 4.61 -19.22
CA ALA A 138 -31.90 3.45 -18.47
C ALA A 138 -31.58 2.26 -19.38
N LEU A 139 -32.47 1.93 -20.33
CA LEU A 139 -32.27 0.80 -21.24
C LEU A 139 -31.07 0.99 -22.19
N PRO A 140 -30.90 2.15 -22.87
CA PRO A 140 -29.69 2.41 -23.66
C PRO A 140 -28.41 2.43 -22.83
N LEU A 141 -28.45 3.00 -21.62
CA LEU A 141 -27.30 3.02 -20.72
C LEU A 141 -26.89 1.60 -20.33
N ALA A 142 -27.83 0.74 -19.94
CA ALA A 142 -27.54 -0.65 -19.59
C ALA A 142 -26.87 -1.41 -20.75
N ARG A 143 -27.41 -1.29 -21.96
CA ARG A 143 -26.81 -1.90 -23.16
C ARG A 143 -25.41 -1.36 -23.44
N CYS A 144 -25.22 -0.04 -23.33
CA CYS A 144 -23.91 0.56 -23.52
C CYS A 144 -22.89 0.03 -22.50
N LEU A 145 -23.28 -0.10 -21.23
CA LEU A 145 -22.41 -0.64 -20.19
C LEU A 145 -22.06 -2.12 -20.44
N GLU A 146 -23.00 -2.92 -20.93
CA GLU A 146 -22.76 -4.31 -21.34
C GLU A 146 -21.80 -4.40 -22.54
N ASP A 147 -22.02 -3.59 -23.58
CA ASP A 147 -21.20 -3.55 -24.79
C ASP A 147 -19.76 -3.04 -24.51
N HIS A 148 -19.59 -2.26 -23.43
CA HIS A 148 -18.33 -1.71 -22.97
C HIS A 148 -17.92 -2.24 -21.59
N ASP A 149 -18.30 -3.47 -21.25
CA ASP A 149 -17.95 -4.08 -19.96
C ASP A 149 -16.44 -4.06 -19.73
N ASP A 150 -15.62 -4.37 -20.74
CA ASP A 150 -14.16 -4.29 -20.62
C ASP A 150 -13.66 -2.91 -20.16
N TYR A 151 -14.29 -1.82 -20.61
CA TYR A 151 -13.94 -0.47 -20.18
C TYR A 151 -14.36 -0.21 -18.72
N TYR A 152 -15.59 -0.57 -18.35
CA TYR A 152 -16.15 -0.26 -17.03
C TYR A 152 -15.79 -1.29 -15.94
N SER A 153 -15.42 -2.50 -16.31
CA SER A 153 -14.91 -3.56 -15.43
C SER A 153 -13.38 -3.50 -15.28
N SER A 154 -12.68 -2.80 -16.18
CA SER A 154 -11.31 -2.41 -15.91
C SER A 154 -11.23 -1.50 -14.67
N GLU A 155 -10.21 -1.72 -13.85
CA GLU A 155 -9.84 -0.87 -12.72
C GLU A 155 -9.90 0.60 -13.18
N PRO A 156 -10.65 1.48 -12.51
CA PRO A 156 -10.97 2.75 -13.10
C PRO A 156 -9.68 3.54 -13.31
N VAL A 157 -9.41 3.88 -14.56
CA VAL A 157 -8.46 4.92 -14.96
C VAL A 157 -9.06 6.25 -14.48
N LEU A 158 -9.06 6.47 -13.16
CA LEU A 158 -9.32 7.76 -12.54
C LEU A 158 -8.11 8.69 -12.78
N SER A 159 -7.62 8.79 -14.01
CA SER A 159 -6.58 9.75 -14.43
C SER A 159 -6.21 9.64 -15.91
N GLU A 160 -7.16 9.83 -16.84
CA GLU A 160 -6.79 10.06 -18.25
C GLU A 160 -7.31 11.36 -18.89
N GLU A 161 -7.99 12.23 -18.13
CA GLU A 161 -8.10 13.64 -18.52
C GLU A 161 -7.37 14.55 -17.53
N GLY A 162 -6.07 14.74 -17.79
CA GLY A 162 -5.44 16.06 -17.84
C GLY A 162 -5.13 16.80 -16.54
N THR A 163 -5.79 16.56 -15.41
CA THR A 163 -5.25 16.96 -14.11
C THR A 163 -4.42 15.81 -13.60
N VAL A 164 -3.14 15.81 -13.97
CA VAL A 164 -2.18 14.85 -13.42
C VAL A 164 -2.22 14.97 -11.91
N ASP A 165 -2.88 14.02 -11.28
CA ASP A 165 -2.80 13.54 -9.90
C ASP A 165 -1.79 14.32 -9.04
N SER A 166 -2.09 15.58 -8.76
CA SER A 166 -1.25 16.42 -7.91
C SER A 166 -1.21 15.79 -6.53
N ASN A 167 -2.36 15.28 -6.10
CA ASN A 167 -2.53 14.59 -4.84
C ASN A 167 -1.74 13.27 -4.80
N GLY A 168 -1.84 12.38 -5.79
CA GLY A 168 -1.08 11.13 -5.77
C GLY A 168 0.43 11.32 -5.89
N ARG A 169 0.90 12.32 -6.65
CA ARG A 169 2.34 12.66 -6.71
C ARG A 169 2.83 13.32 -5.42
N GLU A 170 2.05 14.23 -4.85
CA GLU A 170 2.35 14.86 -3.57
C GLU A 170 2.36 13.82 -2.45
N LEU A 171 1.40 12.90 -2.46
CA LEU A 171 1.28 11.83 -1.50
C LEU A 171 2.43 10.83 -1.62
N ARG A 172 2.78 10.42 -2.85
CA ARG A 172 3.97 9.62 -3.12
C ARG A 172 5.23 10.33 -2.62
N ARG A 173 5.37 11.65 -2.86
CA ARG A 173 6.51 12.44 -2.37
C ARG A 173 6.54 12.49 -0.83
N ALA A 174 5.40 12.70 -0.19
CA ALA A 174 5.30 12.73 1.28
C ALA A 174 5.67 11.37 1.89
N TRP A 175 5.16 10.28 1.33
CA TRP A 175 5.54 8.93 1.73
C TRP A 175 7.00 8.62 1.46
N SER A 176 7.54 9.03 0.30
CA SER A 176 8.95 8.81 -0.02
C SER A 176 9.85 9.52 0.97
N GLY A 177 9.53 10.76 1.37
CA GLY A 177 10.26 11.48 2.41
C GLY A 177 10.18 10.78 3.77
N LEU A 178 9.00 10.30 4.15
CA LEU A 178 8.83 9.54 5.40
C LEU A 178 9.60 8.21 5.39
N VAL A 179 9.57 7.46 4.27
CA VAL A 179 10.33 6.21 4.13
C VAL A 179 11.83 6.49 4.16
N ASP A 180 12.30 7.54 3.49
CA ASP A 180 13.71 7.93 3.51
C ASP A 180 14.18 8.27 4.93
N ASP A 181 13.40 9.05 5.68
CA ASP A 181 13.67 9.36 7.09
C ASP A 181 13.70 8.10 7.98
N LEU A 182 12.87 7.09 7.66
CA LEU A 182 12.79 5.84 8.41
C LEU A 182 13.97 4.89 8.13
N GLU A 183 14.49 4.89 6.90
CA GLU A 183 15.56 4.01 6.45
C GLU A 183 16.96 4.59 6.61
N HIS A 184 17.06 5.92 6.62
CA HIS A 184 18.28 6.66 6.91
C HIS A 184 18.20 7.42 8.24
N PRO A 185 17.79 6.77 9.35
CA PRO A 185 17.67 7.47 10.61
C PRO A 185 19.04 7.95 11.10
N LYS A 186 19.02 9.07 11.81
CA LYS A 186 20.21 9.60 12.51
C LYS A 186 20.76 8.64 13.56
N GLU A 187 19.94 7.71 14.02
CA GLU A 187 20.27 6.65 14.97
C GLU A 187 20.27 5.30 14.25
N ASN A 188 21.18 4.39 14.60
CA ASN A 188 21.46 3.13 13.91
C ASN A 188 20.28 2.12 13.90
N ARG A 189 19.17 2.43 13.23
CA ARG A 189 18.09 1.46 12.98
C ARG A 189 18.59 0.40 12.02
N ARG A 190 18.27 -0.86 12.30
CA ARG A 190 18.69 -2.01 11.49
C ARG A 190 17.55 -2.48 10.61
N THR A 191 17.85 -2.75 9.35
CA THR A 191 16.99 -3.54 8.48
C THR A 191 17.26 -5.03 8.73
N LEU A 192 16.22 -5.79 9.03
CA LEU A 192 16.28 -7.22 9.31
C LEU A 192 15.47 -7.99 8.29
N SER A 193 15.75 -9.28 8.11
CA SER A 193 14.86 -10.17 7.37
C SER A 193 13.61 -10.47 8.21
N PHE A 194 12.46 -10.61 7.55
CA PHE A 194 11.23 -11.05 8.23
C PHE A 194 11.43 -12.42 8.91
N PRO A 195 10.97 -12.59 10.16
CA PRO A 195 10.70 -13.90 10.74
C PRO A 195 9.73 -14.71 9.86
N ASP A 196 9.82 -16.03 9.91
CA ASP A 196 9.10 -16.92 8.98
C ASP A 196 7.58 -16.86 9.13
N ASP A 197 7.08 -16.58 10.33
CA ASP A 197 5.67 -16.53 10.69
C ASP A 197 4.96 -15.24 10.23
N ILE A 198 5.70 -14.12 10.15
CA ILE A 198 5.18 -12.81 9.71
C ILE A 198 5.73 -12.37 8.36
N LYS A 199 6.38 -13.28 7.64
CA LYS A 199 6.94 -13.04 6.32
C LYS A 199 5.83 -12.71 5.32
N PRO A 200 5.85 -11.54 4.66
CA PRO A 200 4.74 -11.15 3.81
C PRO A 200 4.66 -12.06 2.59
N GLU A 201 3.46 -12.51 2.24
CA GLU A 201 3.24 -13.22 0.98
C GLU A 201 3.16 -12.19 -0.16
N MET A 202 3.96 -12.38 -1.20
CA MET A 202 4.02 -11.45 -2.33
C MET A 202 3.71 -12.17 -3.63
N GLN A 203 2.78 -11.61 -4.40
CA GLN A 203 2.40 -12.10 -5.72
C GLN A 203 2.43 -10.95 -6.72
N VAL A 204 3.13 -11.13 -7.83
CA VAL A 204 3.21 -10.13 -8.90
C VAL A 204 2.76 -10.74 -10.22
N ARG A 205 1.79 -10.08 -10.87
CA ARG A 205 1.24 -10.45 -12.17
C ARG A 205 1.87 -9.59 -13.26
N LEU A 206 2.95 -10.10 -13.87
CA LEU A 206 3.67 -9.41 -14.95
C LEU A 206 2.84 -9.09 -16.20
N ARG A 207 1.65 -9.70 -16.36
CA ARG A 207 0.74 -9.37 -17.48
C ARG A 207 0.00 -8.07 -17.24
N THR A 208 -0.43 -7.82 -16.00
CA THR A 208 -1.19 -6.61 -15.62
C THR A 208 -0.30 -5.55 -14.97
N MET A 209 0.96 -5.89 -14.69
CA MET A 209 1.91 -5.03 -13.97
C MET A 209 1.43 -4.65 -12.57
N GLU A 210 0.65 -5.55 -11.95
CA GLU A 210 0.13 -5.38 -10.59
C GLU A 210 0.75 -6.39 -9.64
N GLY A 211 1.00 -5.96 -8.41
CA GLY A 211 1.43 -6.80 -7.32
C GLY A 211 0.50 -6.69 -6.11
N MET A 212 0.56 -7.72 -5.28
CA MET A 212 -0.09 -7.77 -3.97
C MET A 212 0.92 -8.26 -2.93
N ALA A 213 0.90 -7.65 -1.76
CA ALA A 213 1.66 -8.09 -0.59
C ALA A 213 0.73 -8.19 0.62
N ALA A 214 0.67 -9.36 1.25
CA ALA A 214 -0.10 -9.60 2.46
C ALA A 214 0.82 -9.49 3.68
N PHE A 215 0.53 -8.56 4.59
CA PHE A 215 1.29 -8.35 5.82
C PHE A 215 0.51 -8.87 7.03
N ALA A 216 1.22 -9.43 8.00
CA ALA A 216 0.62 -9.79 9.27
C ALA A 216 0.21 -8.51 10.03
N PRO A 217 -0.94 -8.49 10.73
CA PRO A 217 -1.38 -7.31 11.49
C PRO A 217 -0.53 -7.07 12.74
N ALA A 218 0.17 -8.09 13.24
CA ALA A 218 1.06 -8.02 14.39
C ALA A 218 2.22 -9.03 14.23
N ASN A 219 3.32 -8.82 14.97
CA ASN A 219 4.47 -9.72 14.97
C ASN A 219 4.38 -10.84 16.03
N GLU A 220 5.42 -11.68 16.13
CA GLU A 220 5.56 -12.77 17.13
C GLU A 220 5.34 -12.31 18.59
N LYS A 221 5.62 -11.03 18.89
CA LYS A 221 5.48 -10.45 20.23
C LYS A 221 4.10 -9.81 20.46
N GLY A 222 3.22 -9.84 19.46
CA GLY A 222 1.94 -9.14 19.48
C GLY A 222 2.04 -7.64 19.25
N GLU A 223 3.19 -7.13 18.78
CA GLU A 223 3.34 -5.72 18.44
C GLU A 223 2.66 -5.45 17.09
N GLU A 224 1.76 -4.46 17.06
CA GLU A 224 0.99 -4.13 15.87
C GLU A 224 1.88 -3.61 14.74
N LEU A 225 1.48 -3.90 13.51
CA LEU A 225 2.00 -3.23 12.32
C LEU A 225 1.77 -1.73 12.51
N ILE A 226 2.76 -0.89 12.20
CA ILE A 226 2.62 0.57 12.18
C ILE A 226 2.58 1.07 10.75
N LEU A 227 3.46 0.51 9.92
CA LEU A 227 3.66 0.93 8.54
C LEU A 227 4.12 -0.25 7.71
N ALA A 228 3.56 -0.37 6.50
CA ALA A 228 4.08 -1.22 5.45
C ALA A 228 4.29 -0.41 4.17
N TYR A 229 5.33 -0.75 3.42
CA TYR A 229 5.60 -0.15 2.13
C TYR A 229 6.35 -1.11 1.21
N ILE A 230 6.31 -0.82 -0.08
CA ILE A 230 6.85 -1.65 -1.15
C ILE A 230 7.65 -0.75 -2.06
N LYS A 231 8.84 -1.19 -2.44
CA LYS A 231 9.72 -0.48 -3.37
C LYS A 231 10.20 -1.39 -4.50
N ASP A 232 10.69 -0.80 -5.58
CA ASP A 232 11.43 -1.53 -6.60
C ASP A 232 12.94 -1.61 -6.28
N GLN A 233 13.72 -2.16 -7.23
CA GLN A 233 15.18 -2.28 -7.12
C GLN A 233 15.93 -0.95 -7.04
N ASP A 234 15.33 0.15 -7.49
CA ASP A 234 15.93 1.48 -7.52
C ASP A 234 15.57 2.28 -6.24
N GLY A 235 14.78 1.68 -5.35
CA GLY A 235 14.29 2.32 -4.13
C GLY A 235 13.04 3.16 -4.34
N GLU A 236 12.46 3.17 -5.54
CA GLU A 236 11.24 3.92 -5.84
C GLU A 236 10.04 3.27 -5.17
N LEU A 237 9.24 4.08 -4.49
CA LEU A 237 8.09 3.62 -3.71
C LEU A 237 6.95 3.18 -4.65
N LEU A 238 6.55 1.91 -4.57
CA LEU A 238 5.46 1.33 -5.37
C LEU A 238 4.11 1.38 -4.64
N GLY A 239 4.13 1.36 -3.31
CA GLY A 239 2.95 1.48 -2.46
C GLY A 239 3.34 1.64 -0.99
N ALA A 240 2.52 2.35 -0.21
CA ALA A 240 2.71 2.53 1.23
C ALA A 240 1.35 2.68 1.92
N GLY A 241 1.26 2.18 3.15
CA GLY A 241 0.05 2.26 3.97
C GLY A 241 0.35 2.07 5.46
N SER A 242 -0.35 2.82 6.28
CA SER A 242 -0.32 2.68 7.74
C SER A 242 -0.98 1.37 8.21
N SER A 243 -0.96 1.13 9.50
CA SER A 243 -1.63 -0.02 10.11
C SER A 243 -3.14 -0.06 9.85
N GLU A 244 -3.80 1.09 9.92
CA GLU A 244 -5.23 1.25 9.69
C GLU A 244 -5.56 0.92 8.23
N ASP A 245 -4.75 1.45 7.32
CA ASP A 245 -4.84 1.24 5.88
C ASP A 245 -4.75 -0.25 5.50
N VAL A 246 -3.74 -0.93 6.04
CA VAL A 246 -3.54 -2.36 5.79
C VAL A 246 -4.65 -3.19 6.43
N ARG A 247 -5.18 -2.79 7.59
CA ARG A 247 -6.31 -3.47 8.22
C ARG A 247 -7.61 -3.34 7.44
N THR A 248 -7.92 -2.16 6.89
CA THR A 248 -9.15 -1.96 6.10
C THR A 248 -9.19 -2.81 4.83
N THR A 249 -8.02 -3.25 4.35
CA THR A 249 -7.85 -4.11 3.17
C THR A 249 -7.61 -5.58 3.53
N GLY A 250 -7.89 -5.97 4.78
CA GLY A 250 -7.72 -7.37 5.23
C GLY A 250 -6.26 -7.83 5.29
N GLY A 251 -5.31 -6.90 5.44
CA GLY A 251 -3.89 -7.19 5.48
C GLY A 251 -3.18 -7.09 4.12
N VAL A 252 -3.90 -6.75 3.04
CA VAL A 252 -3.38 -6.85 1.66
C VAL A 252 -3.14 -5.48 1.05
N MET A 253 -1.89 -5.21 0.71
CA MET A 253 -1.49 -4.04 -0.06
C MET A 253 -1.36 -4.37 -1.54
N ARG A 254 -2.01 -3.58 -2.40
CA ARG A 254 -1.80 -3.62 -3.85
C ARG A 254 -0.75 -2.59 -4.27
N PHE A 255 0.00 -2.88 -5.33
CA PHE A 255 1.02 -1.98 -5.86
C PHE A 255 1.20 -2.16 -7.37
N GLY A 256 1.60 -1.09 -8.05
CA GLY A 256 1.98 -1.12 -9.47
C GLY A 256 3.46 -1.44 -9.63
N VAL A 257 3.80 -2.24 -10.63
CA VAL A 257 5.18 -2.61 -10.99
C VAL A 257 5.53 -2.00 -12.34
N ARG A 258 6.79 -1.61 -12.55
CA ARG A 258 7.25 -1.04 -13.83
C ARG A 258 7.77 -2.16 -14.74
N ASP A 259 7.72 -1.96 -16.06
CA ASP A 259 8.16 -2.98 -17.03
C ASP A 259 9.64 -3.35 -16.85
N GLU A 260 10.45 -2.38 -16.39
CA GLU A 260 11.86 -2.54 -16.10
C GLU A 260 12.16 -3.14 -14.71
N SER A 261 11.15 -3.27 -13.84
CA SER A 261 11.35 -3.76 -12.47
C SER A 261 11.84 -5.20 -12.47
N ARG A 262 12.97 -5.43 -11.79
CA ARG A 262 13.60 -6.75 -11.65
C ARG A 262 13.38 -7.35 -10.28
N GLU A 263 13.20 -6.50 -9.28
CA GLU A 263 13.03 -6.89 -7.90
C GLU A 263 12.03 -5.95 -7.25
N VAL A 264 11.26 -6.50 -6.31
CA VAL A 264 10.38 -5.72 -5.45
C VAL A 264 10.68 -6.08 -4.00
N THR A 265 10.77 -5.08 -3.14
CA THR A 265 11.07 -5.25 -1.73
C THR A 265 9.89 -4.78 -0.90
N ALA A 266 9.27 -5.70 -0.18
CA ALA A 266 8.26 -5.40 0.83
C ALA A 266 8.95 -5.12 2.16
N CYS A 267 8.55 -4.04 2.82
CA CYS A 267 9.08 -3.59 4.10
C CYS A 267 7.94 -3.38 5.09
N ALA A 268 8.18 -3.68 6.38
CA ALA A 268 7.23 -3.44 7.44
C ALA A 268 7.93 -3.01 8.74
N LEU A 269 7.26 -2.13 9.48
CA LEU A 269 7.63 -1.69 10.80
C LEU A 269 6.53 -2.14 11.78
N TYR A 270 6.92 -2.89 12.81
CA TYR A 270 6.03 -3.32 13.90
C TYR A 270 6.46 -2.64 15.21
N GLY A 271 5.47 -2.29 16.05
CA GLY A 271 5.69 -1.63 17.33
C GLY A 271 6.08 -0.15 17.22
N GLY A 272 6.00 0.56 18.35
CA GLY A 272 6.11 2.03 18.40
C GLY A 272 7.27 2.58 19.23
N GLU A 273 8.21 1.75 19.69
CA GLU A 273 9.39 2.25 20.41
C GLU A 273 10.47 2.73 19.43
N ASP A 274 11.16 3.81 19.82
CA ASP A 274 12.29 4.34 19.06
C ASP A 274 13.33 3.22 18.84
N GLY A 275 13.72 3.01 17.57
CA GLY A 275 14.68 1.98 17.19
C GLY A 275 14.11 0.61 16.80
N SER A 276 12.79 0.42 16.75
CA SER A 276 12.19 -0.80 16.15
C SER A 276 12.80 -1.10 14.78
N PRO A 277 13.19 -2.36 14.49
CA PRO A 277 13.80 -2.71 13.22
C PRO A 277 12.78 -2.63 12.07
N ILE A 278 13.27 -2.34 10.88
CA ILE A 278 12.49 -2.48 9.65
C ILE A 278 12.70 -3.89 9.14
N TYR A 279 11.63 -4.65 8.96
CA TYR A 279 11.71 -5.95 8.32
C TYR A 279 11.62 -5.79 6.81
N ALA A 280 12.46 -6.47 6.04
CA ALA A 280 12.48 -6.42 4.59
C ALA A 280 12.49 -7.82 3.96
N LYS A 281 11.72 -7.99 2.88
CA LYS A 281 11.68 -9.18 2.04
C LYS A 281 11.74 -8.75 0.59
N THR A 282 12.77 -9.21 -0.12
CA THR A 282 12.93 -8.97 -1.56
C THR A 282 12.45 -10.19 -2.35
N GLN A 283 11.69 -9.94 -3.42
CA GLN A 283 11.27 -10.93 -4.40
C GLN A 283 11.80 -10.53 -5.78
N THR A 284 12.60 -11.41 -6.38
CA THR A 284 13.04 -11.25 -7.76
C THR A 284 11.88 -11.56 -8.70
N LEU A 285 11.66 -10.68 -9.68
CA LEU A 285 10.65 -10.82 -10.70
C LEU A 285 11.20 -11.57 -11.91
N PRO A 286 10.41 -12.46 -12.54
CA PRO A 286 10.80 -13.04 -13.81
C PRO A 286 11.04 -11.93 -14.82
N ARG A 287 12.13 -12.02 -15.58
CA ARG A 287 12.25 -11.18 -16.77
C ARG A 287 11.09 -11.56 -17.70
N ARG A 288 10.37 -10.55 -18.20
CA ARG A 288 9.41 -10.73 -19.28
C ARG A 288 10.19 -11.29 -20.47
N GLY A 289 10.20 -12.61 -20.59
CA GLY A 289 10.79 -13.28 -21.74
C GLY A 289 10.13 -12.66 -22.95
N LYS A 290 10.93 -12.14 -23.89
CA LYS A 290 10.41 -11.92 -25.23
C LYS A 290 9.87 -13.29 -25.63
N GLU A 291 8.54 -13.43 -25.73
CA GLU A 291 7.97 -14.57 -26.44
C GLU A 291 8.54 -14.46 -27.85
N GLU A 292 9.69 -15.10 -28.08
CA GLU A 292 10.26 -15.25 -29.40
C GLU A 292 9.26 -16.14 -30.13
N GLY A 293 8.44 -15.48 -30.94
CA GLY A 293 7.36 -16.11 -31.68
C GLY A 293 7.90 -17.29 -32.47
N LYS A 294 7.63 -18.50 -31.96
CA LYS A 294 7.56 -19.69 -32.80
C LYS A 294 6.32 -19.53 -33.68
N LYS A 295 6.54 -18.90 -34.84
CA LYS A 295 5.67 -19.06 -36.02
C LYS A 295 5.84 -20.47 -36.59
#